data_AF-A0AAP8G4V7-F1
#
_entry.id   AF-A0AAP8G4V7-F1
#
_cell.length_a   1.000
_cell.length_b   1.000
_cell.length_c   1.000
_cell.angle_alpha   90.00
_cell.angle_beta   90.00
_cell.angle_gamma   90.00
#
_symmetry.space_group_name_H-M   'P 1'
#
loop_
_entity.id
_entity.type
_entity.pdbx_description
1 polymer ?
#
loop_
_entity_poly.entity_id
_entity_poly.type
_entity_poly.pdbx_seq_one_letter_code
_entity_poly.pdbx_strand_id
1 'polypeptide(L)'
;MKPEKALEPPLAVAEERYATILASILAYTQFCDTHGDDDNAEYDRLADQLQALSGKDISRFNLYEWWEEEGAEVLAFRIALPDPVKLDGVSRTDIAHIVARLGTFELPEKDASEPRFQQIFSAFLDDYYHAWLKLHCKTYNYQKIFGVHKDKDGKRWWLSDDEKVDLLWPHR
;
A
#
# COMPACT_ATOMS: atom_id res chain seq x y z
N MET A 1 7.53 28.55 -1.30
CA MET A 1 6.78 27.34 -1.69
C MET A 1 6.81 26.39 -0.50
N LYS A 2 5.70 26.22 0.22
CA LYS A 2 5.60 25.15 1.23
C LYS A 2 5.38 23.86 0.44
N PRO A 3 6.09 22.76 0.71
CA PRO A 3 5.74 21.50 0.05
C PRO A 3 4.31 21.19 0.48
N GLU A 4 3.41 21.03 -0.48
CA GLU A 4 2.23 20.19 -0.28
C GLU A 4 2.79 18.89 0.31
N LYS A 5 2.56 18.69 1.62
CA LYS A 5 3.20 17.62 2.37
C LYS A 5 2.92 16.31 1.65
N ALA A 6 3.94 15.47 1.48
CA ALA A 6 3.86 14.15 0.86
C ALA A 6 3.00 13.19 1.72
N LEU A 7 1.70 13.49 1.80
CA LEU A 7 0.68 12.75 2.51
C LEU A 7 -0.02 11.78 1.55
N GLU A 8 -0.23 12.21 0.30
CA GLU A 8 -0.82 11.36 -0.74
C GLU A 8 0.24 10.43 -1.36
N PRO A 9 -0.17 9.22 -1.77
CA PRO A 9 0.69 8.31 -2.52
C PRO A 9 1.08 8.92 -3.88
N PRO A 10 2.34 8.79 -4.31
CA PRO A 10 2.80 9.31 -5.61
C PRO A 10 2.37 8.40 -6.77
N LEU A 11 1.07 8.41 -7.09
CA LEU A 11 0.45 7.50 -8.05
C LEU A 11 0.99 7.63 -9.49
N ALA A 12 1.38 8.82 -9.91
CA ALA A 12 1.98 9.02 -11.23
C ALA A 12 3.27 8.19 -11.42
N VAL A 13 4.09 8.09 -10.37
CA VAL A 13 5.31 7.27 -10.38
C VAL A 13 4.98 5.79 -10.44
N ALA A 14 3.90 5.37 -9.76
CA ALA A 14 3.42 4.00 -9.82
C ALA A 14 2.94 3.65 -11.23
N GLU A 15 2.13 4.53 -11.84
CA GLU A 15 1.59 4.36 -13.19
C GLU A 15 2.69 4.23 -14.25
N GLU A 16 3.75 5.06 -14.16
CA GLU A 16 4.91 4.98 -15.07
C GLU A 16 5.65 3.64 -15.01
N ARG A 17 5.72 3.01 -13.82
CA ARG A 17 6.46 1.76 -13.59
C ARG A 17 5.61 0.51 -13.79
N TYR A 18 4.31 0.64 -13.59
CA TYR A 18 3.36 -0.46 -13.44
C TYR A 18 3.42 -1.46 -14.59
N ALA A 19 3.33 -0.98 -15.83
CA ALA A 19 3.28 -1.85 -16.99
C ALA A 19 4.55 -2.72 -17.13
N THR A 20 5.72 -2.15 -16.84
CA THR A 20 7.00 -2.88 -16.88
C THR A 20 7.09 -3.91 -15.77
N ILE A 21 6.66 -3.57 -14.55
CA ILE A 21 6.64 -4.50 -13.41
C ILE A 21 5.70 -5.67 -13.69
N LEU A 22 4.47 -5.38 -14.13
CA LEU A 22 3.47 -6.40 -14.45
C LEU A 22 3.98 -7.35 -15.53
N ALA A 23 4.53 -6.81 -16.63
CA ALA A 23 5.10 -7.62 -17.69
C ALA A 23 6.23 -8.55 -17.20
N SER A 24 7.04 -8.09 -16.25
CA SER A 24 8.15 -8.88 -15.69
C SER A 24 7.64 -10.05 -14.83
N ILE A 25 6.61 -9.80 -14.00
CA ILE A 25 5.97 -10.84 -13.17
C ILE A 25 5.30 -11.90 -14.07
N LEU A 26 4.58 -11.47 -15.10
CA LEU A 26 3.90 -12.37 -16.05
C LEU A 26 4.91 -13.18 -16.87
N ALA A 27 6.02 -12.56 -17.31
CA ALA A 27 7.08 -13.25 -18.03
C ALA A 27 7.77 -14.32 -17.18
N TYR A 28 8.02 -14.04 -15.90
CA TYR A 28 8.54 -15.04 -14.95
C TYR A 28 7.57 -16.19 -14.74
N THR A 29 6.27 -15.90 -14.58
CA THR A 29 5.23 -16.94 -14.45
C THR A 29 5.23 -17.86 -15.67
N GLN A 30 5.25 -17.28 -16.87
CA GLN A 30 5.31 -18.03 -18.12
C GLN A 30 6.61 -18.86 -18.24
N PHE A 31 7.73 -18.33 -17.76
CA PHE A 31 9.00 -19.05 -17.72
C PHE A 31 8.88 -20.29 -16.82
N CYS A 32 8.40 -20.13 -15.60
CA CYS A 32 8.22 -21.23 -14.65
C CYS A 32 7.28 -22.31 -15.19
N ASP A 33 6.17 -21.94 -15.83
CA ASP A 33 5.24 -22.88 -16.46
C ASP A 33 5.90 -23.72 -17.56
N THR A 34 6.88 -23.14 -18.26
CA THR A 34 7.54 -23.78 -19.41
C THR A 34 8.79 -24.57 -19.02
N HIS A 35 9.55 -24.06 -18.06
CA HIS A 35 10.92 -24.49 -17.77
C HIS A 35 11.15 -24.93 -16.33
N GLY A 36 10.28 -24.55 -15.39
CA GLY A 36 10.58 -24.57 -13.95
C GLY A 36 11.65 -23.54 -13.57
N ASP A 37 11.93 -23.42 -12.28
CA ASP A 37 13.02 -22.57 -11.73
C ASP A 37 13.55 -23.19 -10.42
N ASP A 38 13.95 -24.47 -10.48
CA ASP A 38 14.29 -25.27 -9.30
C ASP A 38 15.48 -24.71 -8.50
N ASP A 39 16.36 -23.92 -9.13
CA ASP A 39 17.51 -23.27 -8.49
C ASP A 39 17.27 -21.79 -8.13
N ASN A 40 16.05 -21.26 -8.37
CA ASN A 40 15.64 -19.87 -8.17
C ASN A 40 16.45 -18.84 -8.98
N ALA A 41 17.13 -19.25 -10.06
CA ALA A 41 17.96 -18.33 -10.83
C ALA A 41 17.16 -17.25 -11.55
N GLU A 42 15.98 -17.57 -12.08
CA GLU A 42 15.11 -16.56 -12.70
C GLU A 42 14.36 -15.73 -11.65
N TYR A 43 13.99 -16.33 -10.52
CA TYR A 43 13.44 -15.62 -9.37
C TYR A 43 14.39 -14.50 -8.91
N ASP A 44 15.67 -14.82 -8.69
CA ASP A 44 16.67 -13.85 -8.22
C ASP A 44 16.85 -12.71 -9.23
N ARG A 45 16.85 -13.02 -10.54
CA ARG A 45 16.91 -11.99 -11.60
C ARG A 45 15.68 -11.10 -11.62
N LEU A 46 14.49 -11.68 -11.47
CA LEU A 46 13.25 -10.90 -11.35
C LEU A 46 13.33 -9.99 -10.12
N ALA A 47 13.73 -10.52 -8.97
CA ALA A 47 13.85 -9.77 -7.73
C ALA A 47 14.81 -8.58 -7.87
N ASP A 48 16.01 -8.80 -8.43
CA ASP A 48 16.99 -7.74 -8.71
C ASP A 48 16.43 -6.67 -9.66
N GLN A 49 15.75 -7.09 -10.73
CA GLN A 49 15.14 -6.17 -11.69
C GLN A 49 14.04 -5.31 -11.03
N LEU A 50 13.14 -5.93 -10.27
CA LEU A 50 12.06 -5.25 -9.57
C LEU A 50 12.61 -4.31 -8.48
N GLN A 51 13.68 -4.71 -7.79
CA GLN A 51 14.36 -3.88 -6.80
C GLN A 51 14.98 -2.64 -7.46
N ALA A 52 15.66 -2.80 -8.59
CA ALA A 52 16.26 -1.69 -9.33
C ALA A 52 15.21 -0.70 -9.84
N LEU A 53 14.05 -1.19 -10.31
CA LEU A 53 12.99 -0.35 -10.86
C LEU A 53 12.17 0.38 -9.77
N SER A 54 11.86 -0.31 -8.67
CA SER A 54 11.00 0.24 -7.62
C SER A 54 11.77 0.97 -6.52
N GLY A 55 13.03 0.59 -6.28
CA GLY A 55 13.81 0.98 -5.11
C GLY A 55 13.37 0.28 -3.81
N LYS A 56 12.51 -0.73 -3.90
CA LYS A 56 12.00 -1.46 -2.73
C LYS A 56 12.81 -2.69 -2.41
N ASP A 57 12.77 -3.07 -1.14
CA ASP A 57 13.16 -4.40 -0.70
C ASP A 57 12.12 -5.43 -1.21
N ILE A 58 12.50 -6.24 -2.19
CA ILE A 58 11.58 -7.14 -2.88
C ILE A 58 11.25 -8.38 -2.05
N SER A 59 12.08 -8.75 -1.07
CA SER A 59 11.83 -9.94 -0.25
C SER A 59 10.58 -9.82 0.64
N ARG A 60 9.96 -8.64 0.73
CA ARG A 60 8.67 -8.45 1.42
C ARG A 60 7.46 -8.88 0.58
N PHE A 61 7.64 -9.13 -0.71
CA PHE A 61 6.56 -9.47 -1.63
C PHE A 61 6.62 -10.95 -2.00
N ASN A 62 5.45 -11.60 -2.06
CA ASN A 62 5.35 -12.97 -2.50
C ASN A 62 5.34 -13.03 -4.03
N LEU A 63 6.51 -13.16 -4.64
CA LEU A 63 6.63 -13.32 -6.10
C LEU A 63 6.35 -14.77 -6.56
N TYR A 64 6.30 -15.73 -5.63
CA TYR A 64 6.19 -17.15 -5.96
C TYR A 64 4.74 -17.62 -6.05
N GLU A 65 3.85 -17.20 -5.13
CA GLU A 65 2.44 -17.62 -5.06
C GLU A 65 1.49 -16.42 -5.06
N TRP A 66 1.78 -15.40 -5.86
CA TRP A 66 0.95 -14.18 -5.93
C TRP A 66 -0.51 -14.45 -6.33
N TRP A 67 -0.79 -15.60 -6.97
CA TRP A 67 -2.14 -16.02 -7.35
C TRP A 67 -3.01 -16.46 -6.16
N GLU A 68 -2.40 -16.82 -5.01
CA GLU A 68 -3.13 -17.09 -3.76
C GLU A 68 -3.53 -15.80 -3.01
N GLU A 69 -3.00 -14.66 -3.45
CA GLU A 69 -3.28 -13.33 -2.89
C GLU A 69 -4.29 -12.57 -3.76
N GLU A 70 -3.90 -11.41 -4.30
CA GLU A 70 -4.78 -10.48 -5.01
C GLU A 70 -4.44 -10.38 -6.51
N GLY A 71 -3.58 -11.26 -7.01
CA GLY A 71 -3.20 -11.32 -8.43
C GLY A 71 -1.96 -10.50 -8.78
N ALA A 72 -1.46 -10.71 -10.00
CA ALA A 72 -0.23 -10.08 -10.50
C ALA A 72 -0.39 -8.57 -10.67
N GLU A 73 -1.59 -8.10 -10.99
CA GLU A 73 -1.93 -6.68 -11.14
C GLU A 73 -1.77 -5.93 -9.80
N VAL A 74 -2.33 -6.45 -8.71
CA VAL A 74 -2.23 -5.82 -7.39
C VAL A 74 -0.80 -5.90 -6.87
N LEU A 75 -0.11 -7.03 -7.08
CA LEU A 75 1.30 -7.17 -6.74
C LEU A 75 2.15 -6.14 -7.50
N ALA A 76 1.97 -6.02 -8.82
CA ALA A 76 2.69 -5.07 -9.64
C ALA A 76 2.45 -3.63 -9.18
N PHE A 77 1.21 -3.28 -8.84
CA PHE A 77 0.87 -1.99 -8.28
C PHE A 77 1.59 -1.72 -6.95
N ARG A 78 1.56 -2.67 -6.01
CA ARG A 78 2.21 -2.53 -4.69
C ARG A 78 3.73 -2.37 -4.80
N ILE A 79 4.36 -3.03 -5.76
CA ILE A 79 5.79 -2.88 -6.05
C ILE A 79 6.06 -1.52 -6.73
N ALA A 80 5.22 -1.12 -7.67
CA ALA A 80 5.35 0.13 -8.42
C ALA A 80 5.22 1.37 -7.54
N LEU A 81 4.27 1.37 -6.59
CA LEU A 81 3.94 2.50 -5.73
C LEU A 81 5.08 2.79 -4.74
N PRO A 82 5.76 3.95 -4.80
CA PRO A 82 6.81 4.28 -3.84
C PRO A 82 6.38 4.18 -2.37
N ASP A 83 7.31 3.75 -1.50
CA ASP A 83 7.09 3.72 -0.05
C ASP A 83 6.93 5.15 0.52
N PRO A 84 6.16 5.34 1.60
CA PRO A 84 6.02 6.65 2.23
C PRO A 84 7.35 7.14 2.79
N VAL A 85 7.62 8.44 2.60
CA VAL A 85 8.86 9.09 3.08
C VAL A 85 8.69 9.66 4.47
N LYS A 86 9.77 9.67 5.26
CA LYS A 86 9.77 10.24 6.60
C LYS A 86 9.70 11.77 6.52
N LEU A 87 8.70 12.33 7.19
CA LEU A 87 8.48 13.77 7.32
C LEU A 87 8.74 14.22 8.76
N ASP A 88 9.43 15.35 8.88
CA ASP A 88 9.61 16.05 10.16
C ASP A 88 8.43 16.99 10.43
N GLY A 89 8.11 17.18 11.72
CA GLY A 89 7.07 18.12 12.13
C GLY A 89 5.66 17.75 11.68
N VAL A 90 5.37 16.45 11.51
CA VAL A 90 4.00 15.95 11.33
C VAL A 90 3.09 16.50 12.42
N SER A 91 1.93 17.00 12.03
CA SER A 91 0.92 17.60 12.90
C SER A 91 -0.29 16.69 13.09
N ARG A 92 -1.10 16.97 14.12
CA ARG A 92 -2.40 16.29 14.33
C ARG A 92 -3.30 16.36 13.09
N THR A 93 -3.29 17.47 12.36
CA THR A 93 -4.08 17.63 11.13
C THR A 93 -3.62 16.71 10.01
N ASP A 94 -2.31 16.48 9.88
CA ASP A 94 -1.78 15.55 8.87
C ASP A 94 -2.22 14.11 9.20
N ILE A 95 -2.21 13.73 10.48
CA ILE A 95 -2.69 12.42 10.92
C ILE A 95 -4.20 12.29 10.68
N ALA A 96 -4.98 13.32 10.99
CA ALA A 96 -6.41 13.34 10.73
C ALA A 96 -6.74 13.17 9.24
N HIS A 97 -5.95 13.79 8.36
CA HIS A 97 -6.06 13.59 6.92
C HIS A 97 -5.88 12.11 6.54
N ILE A 98 -4.81 11.47 7.03
CA ILE A 98 -4.49 10.08 6.70
C ILE A 98 -5.55 9.11 7.27
N VAL A 99 -6.06 9.36 8.48
CA VAL A 99 -7.17 8.59 9.05
C VAL A 99 -8.44 8.73 8.21
N ALA A 100 -8.76 9.94 7.74
CA ALA A 100 -9.90 10.16 6.86
C ALA A 100 -9.76 9.44 5.51
N ARG A 101 -8.55 9.39 4.93
CA ARG A 101 -8.28 8.63 3.70
C ARG A 101 -8.53 7.13 3.89
N LEU A 102 -8.13 6.56 5.02
CA LEU A 102 -8.40 5.16 5.37
C LEU A 102 -9.90 4.85 5.58
N GLY A 103 -10.70 5.84 5.98
CA GLY A 103 -12.15 5.70 6.15
C GLY A 103 -12.97 5.96 4.87
N THR A 104 -12.35 6.49 3.82
CA THR A 104 -13.04 6.91 2.59
C THR A 104 -12.84 5.87 1.50
N PHE A 105 -13.94 5.30 1.00
CA PHE A 105 -13.92 4.47 -0.19
C PHE A 105 -14.37 5.28 -1.40
N GLU A 106 -13.45 5.55 -2.33
CA GLU A 106 -13.76 6.21 -3.59
C GLU A 106 -14.18 5.15 -4.63
N LEU A 107 -15.48 5.13 -4.96
CA LEU A 107 -15.98 4.33 -6.07
C LEU A 107 -15.50 4.92 -7.40
N PRO A 108 -15.14 4.08 -8.39
CA PRO A 108 -14.91 4.53 -9.75
C PRO A 108 -16.14 5.30 -10.27
N GLU A 109 -15.90 6.36 -11.05
CA GLU A 109 -16.98 7.08 -11.72
C GLU A 109 -17.73 6.12 -12.67
N LYS A 110 -19.05 5.99 -12.49
CA LYS A 110 -19.88 5.00 -13.21
C LYS A 110 -19.89 5.15 -14.73
N ASP A 111 -19.54 6.33 -15.25
CA ASP A 111 -19.71 6.70 -16.65
C ASP A 111 -18.38 6.88 -17.40
N ALA A 112 -17.24 6.54 -16.79
CA ALA A 112 -15.96 6.53 -17.49
C ALA A 112 -15.88 5.31 -18.41
N SER A 113 -15.59 5.51 -19.70
CA SER A 113 -15.41 4.42 -20.66
C SER A 113 -14.28 3.47 -20.27
N GLU A 114 -13.27 4.01 -19.58
CA GLU A 114 -12.18 3.26 -18.95
C GLU A 114 -11.84 3.94 -17.60
N PRO A 115 -11.75 3.20 -16.49
CA PRO A 115 -11.36 3.77 -15.21
C PRO A 115 -9.89 4.21 -15.24
N ARG A 116 -9.59 5.37 -14.64
CA ARG A 116 -8.21 5.85 -14.49
C ARG A 116 -7.41 4.94 -13.57
N PHE A 117 -6.09 4.90 -13.73
CA PHE A 117 -5.18 4.10 -12.90
C PHE A 117 -5.44 4.25 -11.38
N GLN A 118 -5.62 5.49 -10.91
CA GLN A 118 -5.99 5.77 -9.52
C GLN A 118 -7.32 5.12 -9.10
N GLN A 119 -8.33 5.09 -9.97
CA GLN A 119 -9.64 4.51 -9.67
C GLN A 119 -9.57 2.97 -9.65
N ILE A 120 -8.71 2.38 -10.46
CA ILE A 120 -8.48 0.93 -10.47
C ILE A 120 -7.86 0.50 -9.13
N PHE A 121 -6.89 1.26 -8.63
CA PHE A 121 -6.11 0.87 -7.45
C PHE A 121 -6.49 1.58 -6.14
N SER A 122 -7.58 2.37 -6.12
CA SER A 122 -7.99 3.15 -4.94
C SER A 122 -8.19 2.28 -3.69
N ALA A 123 -8.70 1.05 -3.89
CA ALA A 123 -8.94 0.09 -2.84
C ALA A 123 -7.67 -0.45 -2.16
N PHE A 124 -6.50 -0.34 -2.80
CA PHE A 124 -5.23 -0.90 -2.32
C PHE A 124 -4.26 0.18 -1.80
N LEU A 125 -4.77 1.39 -1.53
CA LEU A 125 -3.98 2.49 -0.96
C LEU A 125 -3.90 2.45 0.57
N ASP A 126 -4.71 1.62 1.21
CA ASP A 126 -4.75 1.45 2.66
C ASP A 126 -3.40 1.02 3.24
N ASP A 127 -2.71 0.10 2.57
CA ASP A 127 -1.35 -0.33 2.92
C ASP A 127 -0.37 0.85 2.99
N TYR A 128 -0.43 1.77 2.01
CA TYR A 128 0.42 2.95 1.98
C TYR A 128 0.13 3.87 3.17
N TYR A 129 -1.15 4.14 3.47
CA TYR A 129 -1.54 5.00 4.58
C TYR A 129 -1.20 4.38 5.94
N HIS A 130 -1.35 3.07 6.10
CA HIS A 130 -0.91 2.37 7.30
C HIS A 130 0.61 2.39 7.47
N ALA A 131 1.38 2.21 6.38
CA ALA A 131 2.83 2.36 6.40
C ALA A 131 3.24 3.79 6.77
N TRP A 132 2.54 4.80 6.25
CA TRP A 132 2.76 6.21 6.58
C TRP A 132 2.51 6.46 8.07
N LEU A 133 1.41 5.96 8.64
CA LEU A 133 1.12 6.10 10.07
C LEU A 133 2.16 5.39 10.94
N LYS A 134 2.58 4.17 10.58
CA LYS A 134 3.63 3.43 11.29
C LYS A 134 4.96 4.19 11.28
N LEU A 135 5.27 4.86 10.17
CA LEU A 135 6.50 5.65 10.03
C LEU A 135 6.49 6.91 10.91
N HIS A 136 5.33 7.54 11.11
CA HIS A 136 5.22 8.85 11.78
C HIS A 136 4.71 8.80 13.21
N CYS A 137 3.87 7.84 13.57
CA CYS A 137 3.18 7.75 14.85
C CYS A 137 3.77 6.61 15.70
N LYS A 138 4.53 6.95 16.75
CA LYS A 138 5.15 5.95 17.64
C LYS A 138 4.15 5.03 18.35
N THR A 139 2.91 5.49 18.51
CA THR A 139 1.81 4.74 19.13
C THR A 139 1.03 3.87 18.14
N TYR A 140 1.40 3.87 16.86
CA TYR A 140 0.69 3.10 15.85
C TYR A 140 0.58 1.63 16.25
N ASN A 141 -0.65 1.14 16.30
CA ASN A 141 -0.98 -0.25 16.51
C ASN A 141 -2.29 -0.55 15.77
N TYR A 142 -2.22 -1.35 14.70
CA TYR A 142 -3.38 -1.63 13.87
C TYR A 142 -4.55 -2.18 14.69
N GLN A 143 -4.34 -3.25 15.46
CA GLN A 143 -5.41 -3.93 16.19
C GLN A 143 -6.09 -3.04 17.24
N LYS A 144 -5.33 -2.14 17.88
CA LYS A 144 -5.87 -1.23 18.91
C LYS A 144 -6.57 0.01 18.36
N ILE A 145 -6.32 0.36 17.09
CA ILE A 145 -6.76 1.63 16.51
C ILE A 145 -7.77 1.41 15.38
N PHE A 146 -7.51 0.44 14.51
CA PHE A 146 -8.32 0.12 13.33
C PHE A 146 -9.04 -1.22 13.47
N GLY A 147 -8.60 -2.07 14.42
CA GLY A 147 -9.25 -3.34 14.74
C GLY A 147 -10.60 -3.17 15.43
N VAL A 148 -11.34 -4.28 15.52
CA VAL A 148 -12.61 -4.31 16.24
C VAL A 148 -12.39 -4.41 17.74
N HIS A 149 -13.11 -3.62 18.50
CA HIS A 149 -13.11 -3.68 19.97
C HIS A 149 -14.31 -4.48 20.46
N LYS A 150 -14.19 -5.03 21.67
CA LYS A 150 -15.28 -5.73 22.37
C LYS A 150 -15.41 -5.15 23.77
N ASP A 151 -16.64 -4.87 24.19
CA ASP A 151 -16.90 -4.55 25.60
C ASP A 151 -16.95 -5.83 26.45
N LYS A 152 -17.18 -5.64 27.76
CA LYS A 152 -17.29 -6.74 28.74
C LYS A 152 -18.42 -7.74 28.41
N ASP A 153 -19.42 -7.31 27.66
CA ASP A 153 -20.58 -8.11 27.27
C ASP A 153 -20.40 -8.72 25.86
N GLY A 154 -19.22 -8.53 25.25
CA GLY A 154 -18.85 -9.06 23.93
C GLY A 154 -19.38 -8.26 22.75
N LYS A 155 -20.03 -7.11 22.99
CA LYS A 155 -20.55 -6.25 21.92
C LYS A 155 -19.39 -5.61 21.16
N ARG A 156 -19.45 -5.71 19.84
CA ARG A 156 -18.43 -5.16 18.93
C ARG A 156 -18.65 -3.68 18.69
N TRP A 157 -17.56 -2.91 18.71
CA TRP A 157 -17.56 -1.50 18.35
C TRP A 157 -16.22 -1.11 17.71
N TRP A 158 -16.19 0.05 17.05
CA TRP A 158 -15.02 0.61 16.38
C TRP A 158 -14.79 2.03 16.88
N LEU A 159 -13.52 2.43 16.94
CA LEU A 159 -13.17 3.81 17.24
C LEU A 159 -13.67 4.74 16.11
N SER A 160 -14.14 5.91 16.51
CA SER A 160 -14.35 7.04 15.61
C SER A 160 -13.02 7.58 15.09
N ASP A 161 -13.06 8.36 14.01
CA ASP A 161 -11.84 8.92 13.43
C ASP A 161 -11.11 9.87 14.37
N ASP A 162 -11.84 10.67 15.16
CA ASP A 162 -11.24 11.53 16.18
C ASP A 162 -10.53 10.72 17.27
N GLU A 163 -11.14 9.63 17.75
CA GLU A 163 -10.50 8.74 18.74
C GLU A 163 -9.24 8.08 18.18
N LYS A 164 -9.25 7.67 16.90
CA LYS A 164 -8.05 7.15 16.23
C LYS A 164 -6.94 8.20 16.18
N VAL A 165 -7.29 9.44 15.81
CA VAL A 165 -6.33 10.55 15.74
C VAL A 165 -5.72 10.84 17.12
N ASP A 166 -6.54 10.86 18.17
CA ASP A 166 -6.06 11.12 19.53
C ASP A 166 -5.12 10.02 20.06
N LEU A 167 -5.38 8.75 19.70
CA LEU A 167 -4.47 7.65 20.02
C LEU A 167 -3.16 7.68 19.22
N LEU A 168 -3.20 8.15 17.97
CA LEU A 168 -2.04 8.30 17.09
C LEU A 168 -1.20 9.54 17.43
N TRP A 169 -1.82 10.57 18.00
CA TRP A 169 -1.20 11.83 18.42
C TRP A 169 -1.38 12.08 19.92
N PRO A 170 -0.82 11.23 20.80
CA PRO A 170 -0.87 11.51 22.23
C PRO A 170 -0.09 12.80 22.47
N HIS A 171 -0.78 13.82 22.98
CA HIS A 171 -0.23 15.16 23.25
C HIS A 171 1.23 15.09 23.69
N ARG A 172 2.14 15.66 22.88
CA ARG A 172 3.55 15.85 23.26
C ARG A 172 3.67 16.82 24.42
#